data_AF-A0A9P6D2W9-F1
#
_entry.id   AF-A0A9P6D2W9-F1
#
_cell.length_a   1.000
_cell.length_b   1.000
_cell.length_c   1.000
_cell.angle_alpha   90.00
_cell.angle_beta   90.00
_cell.angle_gamma   90.00
#
_symmetry.space_group_name_H-M   'P 1'
#
loop_
_entity.id
_entity.type
_entity.pdbx_description
1 polymer ?
#
loop_
_entity_poly.entity_id
_entity_poly.type
_entity_poly.pdbx_seq_one_letter_code
_entity_poly.pdbx_strand_id
1 'polypeptide(L)'
;MLGETPSQTTEESAPIGLNTDLNDFRALCWFIYALSTVHMEQYTLATANIEKLVSLYLISHEYRLDSHHKFAGDILRKHCITLEAKASSKPKYFTKCPQARLSKLLKVAASKEILSTVLGKTTSFSTVLQKFWIARLKKTKESICYALKVGEQLGLRNFLAGLYYLELTRITPVLMSKSSIAYNHPANQDLDPDAKLALYQGYWSLQNHWSATHKKISQEEFRGCMRRHDCRQLWKRGWEEIKSTRTCPMPFDPLQELTDIKNEITKLEAKRDTRGPCALRLVEVMVDELKGSFADHFLGPLSD
;
A
#
# COMPACT_ATOMS: atom_id res chain seq x y z
N MET A 1 22.33 74.63 16.71
CA MET A 1 22.05 73.25 17.15
C MET A 1 21.08 72.64 16.16
N LEU A 2 21.60 71.86 15.21
CA LEU A 2 20.81 71.08 14.26
C LEU A 2 20.52 69.74 14.94
N GLY A 3 19.25 69.45 15.18
CA GLY A 3 18.82 68.17 15.71
C GLY A 3 18.90 67.11 14.63
N GLU A 4 19.79 66.14 14.81
CA GLU A 4 19.79 64.91 14.01
C GLU A 4 18.58 64.07 14.43
N THR A 5 17.62 63.94 13.54
CA THR A 5 16.57 62.93 13.64
C THR A 5 17.20 61.55 13.35
N PRO A 6 17.04 60.55 14.24
CA PRO A 6 17.55 59.21 13.97
C PRO A 6 16.79 58.61 12.79
N SER A 7 17.54 58.25 11.76
CA SER A 7 17.03 57.57 10.57
C SER A 7 16.55 56.17 11.00
N GLN A 8 15.25 56.00 11.17
CA GLN A 8 14.61 54.68 11.24
C GLN A 8 14.79 54.00 9.88
N THR A 9 15.83 53.19 9.73
CA THR A 9 15.88 52.19 8.68
C THR A 9 14.76 51.19 8.93
N THR A 10 13.73 51.23 8.10
CA THR A 10 12.65 50.26 8.08
C THR A 10 13.22 48.86 7.85
N GLU A 11 12.98 47.95 8.80
CA GLU A 11 13.40 46.54 8.78
C GLU A 11 12.78 45.70 7.64
N GLU A 12 12.06 46.33 6.69
CA GLU A 12 11.34 45.69 5.58
C GLU A 12 12.25 45.04 4.52
N SER A 13 13.56 45.30 4.54
CA SER A 13 14.52 44.72 3.59
C SER A 13 15.22 43.45 4.09
N ALA A 14 14.92 42.97 5.29
CA ALA A 14 15.55 41.75 5.80
C ALA A 14 15.05 40.52 5.01
N PRO A 15 15.93 39.67 4.47
CA PRO A 15 15.52 38.46 3.76
C PRO A 15 14.77 37.53 4.72
N ILE A 16 13.59 37.08 4.30
CA ILE A 16 12.79 36.13 5.07
C ILE A 16 13.45 34.75 4.99
N GLY A 17 13.91 34.22 6.11
CA GLY A 17 14.43 32.86 6.22
C GLY A 17 13.30 31.84 6.07
N LEU A 18 13.35 31.00 5.03
CA LEU A 18 12.41 29.90 4.84
C LEU A 18 13.02 28.59 5.36
N ASN A 19 12.38 27.96 6.34
CA ASN A 19 12.77 26.67 6.90
C ASN A 19 12.25 25.50 6.06
N THR A 20 12.49 25.54 4.75
CA THR A 20 11.94 24.56 3.80
C THR A 20 13.06 23.90 2.99
N ASP A 21 12.83 22.67 2.52
CA ASP A 21 13.77 21.97 1.65
C ASP A 21 14.03 22.76 0.36
N LEU A 22 15.28 22.81 -0.07
CA LEU A 22 15.69 23.58 -1.25
C LEU A 22 14.97 23.12 -2.54
N ASN A 23 14.67 21.83 -2.67
CA ASN A 23 13.96 21.30 -3.84
C ASN A 23 12.47 21.62 -3.80
N ASP A 24 11.89 21.71 -2.60
CA ASP A 24 10.52 22.19 -2.37
C ASP A 24 10.41 23.65 -2.84
N PHE A 25 11.35 24.51 -2.42
CA PHE A 25 11.39 25.91 -2.86
C PHE A 25 11.62 26.06 -4.37
N ARG A 26 12.56 25.31 -4.95
CA ARG A 26 12.80 25.30 -6.40
C ARG A 26 11.58 24.85 -7.19
N ALA A 27 10.78 23.92 -6.67
CA ALA A 27 9.55 23.51 -7.32
C ALA A 27 8.48 24.62 -7.29
N LEU A 28 8.40 25.39 -6.20
CA LEU A 28 7.53 26.57 -6.14
C LEU A 28 7.96 27.63 -7.16
N CYS A 29 9.24 27.99 -7.20
CA CYS A 29 9.77 28.93 -8.20
C CYS A 29 9.52 28.42 -9.62
N TRP A 30 9.78 27.12 -9.88
CA TRP A 30 9.47 26.51 -11.17
C TRP A 30 8.02 26.70 -11.55
N PHE A 31 7.07 26.48 -10.63
CA PHE A 31 5.66 26.65 -10.94
C PHE A 31 5.29 28.10 -11.27
N ILE A 32 5.80 29.06 -10.49
CA ILE A 32 5.53 30.51 -10.64
C ILE A 32 6.09 31.06 -11.96
N TYR A 33 7.31 30.66 -12.33
CA TYR A 33 8.00 31.19 -13.51
C TYR A 33 7.85 30.33 -14.78
N ALA A 34 7.23 29.15 -14.67
CA ALA A 34 7.00 28.29 -15.83
C ALA A 34 5.97 28.89 -16.78
N LEU A 35 6.22 28.72 -18.08
CA LEU A 35 5.26 29.01 -19.14
C LEU A 35 4.08 28.02 -19.07
N SER A 36 2.91 28.43 -19.55
CA SER A 36 1.70 27.58 -19.56
C SER A 36 1.91 26.24 -20.27
N THR A 37 2.75 26.17 -21.30
CA THR A 37 3.10 24.93 -22.01
C THR A 37 3.74 23.90 -21.07
N VAL A 38 4.61 24.35 -20.17
CA VAL A 38 5.30 23.51 -19.18
C VAL A 38 4.31 22.95 -18.15
N HIS A 39 3.26 23.71 -17.79
CA HIS A 39 2.18 23.20 -16.95
C HIS A 39 1.35 22.16 -17.69
N MET A 40 1.03 22.39 -18.97
CA MET A 40 0.26 21.47 -19.80
C MET A 40 0.97 20.11 -19.96
N GLU A 41 2.30 20.10 -20.07
CA GLU A 41 3.10 18.87 -20.10
C GLU A 41 2.92 17.99 -18.85
N GLN A 42 2.52 18.56 -17.71
CA GLN A 42 2.32 17.79 -16.47
C GLN A 42 1.03 16.97 -16.48
N TYR A 43 0.08 17.25 -17.36
CA TYR A 43 -1.17 16.48 -17.47
C TYR A 43 -0.98 15.13 -18.18
N THR A 44 0.16 14.95 -18.86
CA THR A 44 0.52 13.74 -19.60
C THR A 44 1.52 12.92 -18.80
N LEU A 45 1.18 11.65 -18.55
CA LEU A 45 1.99 10.77 -17.70
C LEU A 45 3.43 10.56 -18.19
N ALA A 46 3.65 10.58 -19.52
CA ALA A 46 4.96 10.36 -20.12
C ALA A 46 5.96 11.52 -19.88
N THR A 47 5.44 12.74 -19.73
CA THR A 47 6.23 13.98 -19.62
C THR A 47 6.19 14.57 -18.21
N ALA A 48 5.27 14.11 -17.35
CA ALA A 48 5.10 14.62 -16.01
C ALA A 48 6.34 14.39 -15.13
N ASN A 49 6.83 15.46 -14.50
CA ASN A 49 7.88 15.40 -13.51
C ASN A 49 7.26 15.18 -12.12
N ILE A 50 7.04 13.90 -11.78
CA ILE A 50 6.42 13.50 -10.50
C ILE A 50 7.18 14.05 -9.28
N GLU A 51 8.51 14.11 -9.34
CA GLU A 51 9.33 14.63 -8.25
C GLU A 51 9.04 16.12 -7.98
N LYS A 52 9.06 16.95 -9.03
CA LYS A 52 8.70 18.38 -8.93
C LYS A 52 7.26 18.57 -8.45
N LEU A 53 6.32 17.75 -8.93
CA LEU A 53 4.92 17.81 -8.51
C LEU A 53 4.77 17.47 -7.02
N VAL A 54 5.50 16.47 -6.51
CA VAL A 54 5.52 16.14 -5.07
C VAL A 54 6.11 17.31 -4.26
N SER A 55 7.23 17.87 -4.70
CA SER A 55 7.83 19.05 -4.08
C SER A 55 6.86 20.24 -4.02
N LEU A 56 6.20 20.54 -5.14
CA LEU A 56 5.18 21.61 -5.23
C LEU A 56 4.00 21.33 -4.30
N TYR A 57 3.52 20.08 -4.25
CA TYR A 57 2.40 19.68 -3.39
C TYR A 57 2.71 19.87 -1.91
N LEU A 58 3.93 19.53 -1.49
CA LEU A 58 4.38 19.66 -0.10
C LEU A 58 4.56 21.13 0.31
N ILE A 59 5.28 21.93 -0.49
CA ILE A 59 5.52 23.35 -0.15
C ILE A 59 4.23 24.17 -0.19
N SER A 60 3.37 23.92 -1.17
CA SER A 60 2.08 24.63 -1.27
C SER A 60 1.15 24.31 -0.09
N HIS A 61 1.25 23.10 0.49
CA HIS A 61 0.55 22.80 1.74
C HIS A 61 1.13 23.60 2.92
N GLU A 62 2.46 23.63 3.04
CA GLU A 62 3.19 24.30 4.13
C GLU A 62 2.88 25.80 4.18
N TYR A 63 2.84 26.47 3.02
CA TYR A 63 2.55 27.91 2.90
C TYR A 63 1.10 28.23 2.54
N ARG A 64 0.18 27.26 2.61
CA ARG A 64 -1.27 27.44 2.36
C ARG A 64 -1.59 28.06 0.97
N LEU A 65 -0.85 27.64 -0.05
CA LEU A 65 -1.07 28.05 -1.44
C LEU A 65 -2.10 27.11 -2.10
N ASP A 66 -3.38 27.28 -1.76
CA ASP A 66 -4.44 26.32 -2.09
C ASP A 66 -4.57 26.00 -3.59
N SER A 67 -4.42 27.00 -4.46
CA SER A 67 -4.49 26.80 -5.92
C SER A 67 -3.37 25.90 -6.43
N HIS A 68 -2.15 26.12 -5.94
CA HIS A 68 -0.95 25.37 -6.32
C HIS A 68 -1.02 23.95 -5.76
N HIS A 69 -1.48 23.82 -4.52
CA HIS A 69 -1.67 22.55 -3.87
C HIS A 69 -2.73 21.71 -4.56
N LYS A 70 -3.87 22.31 -4.92
CA LYS A 70 -4.94 21.65 -5.67
C LYS A 70 -4.44 21.18 -7.04
N PHE A 71 -3.76 22.07 -7.78
CA PHE A 71 -3.15 21.72 -9.07
C PHE A 71 -2.22 20.51 -8.96
N ALA A 72 -1.24 20.56 -8.05
CA ALA A 72 -0.27 19.48 -7.89
C ALA A 72 -0.95 18.19 -7.41
N GLY A 73 -1.89 18.30 -6.47
CA GLY A 73 -2.63 17.18 -5.90
C GLY A 73 -3.50 16.46 -6.93
N ASP A 74 -4.22 17.20 -7.77
CA ASP A 74 -5.10 16.61 -8.80
C ASP A 74 -4.29 15.86 -9.87
N ILE A 75 -3.15 16.43 -10.30
CA ILE A 75 -2.25 15.77 -11.25
C ILE A 75 -1.60 14.53 -10.62
N LEU A 76 -1.06 14.64 -9.40
CA LEU A 76 -0.46 13.51 -8.69
C LEU A 76 -1.47 12.39 -8.48
N ARG A 77 -2.71 12.71 -8.04
CA ARG A 77 -3.79 11.73 -7.87
C ARG A 77 -4.08 11.02 -9.18
N LYS A 78 -4.30 11.77 -10.27
CA LYS A 78 -4.56 11.22 -11.61
C LYS A 78 -3.46 10.25 -12.05
N HIS A 79 -2.20 10.68 -11.94
CA HIS A 79 -1.06 9.86 -12.36
C HIS A 79 -0.86 8.64 -11.49
N CYS A 80 -0.97 8.79 -10.16
CA CYS A 80 -0.78 7.67 -9.24
C CYS A 80 -1.86 6.59 -9.44
N ILE A 81 -3.12 6.98 -9.56
CA ILE A 81 -4.22 6.04 -9.86
C ILE A 81 -4.00 5.35 -11.23
N THR A 82 -3.62 6.12 -12.25
CA THR A 82 -3.36 5.57 -13.59
C THR A 82 -2.20 4.57 -13.57
N LEU A 83 -1.13 4.87 -12.83
CA LEU A 83 0.05 4.01 -12.70
C LEU A 83 -0.27 2.73 -11.91
N GLU A 84 -1.10 2.83 -10.88
CA GLU A 84 -1.58 1.68 -10.12
C GLU A 84 -2.38 0.71 -11.01
N ALA A 85 -3.32 1.25 -11.80
CA ALA A 85 -4.15 0.45 -12.70
C ALA A 85 -3.35 -0.27 -13.79
N LYS A 86 -2.21 0.30 -14.22
CA LYS A 86 -1.39 -0.26 -15.30
C LYS A 86 -0.52 -1.45 -14.91
N ALA A 87 -0.43 -1.83 -13.62
CA ALA A 87 0.34 -2.94 -13.02
C ALA A 87 1.86 -3.03 -13.35
N SER A 88 2.25 -2.77 -14.59
CA SER A 88 3.57 -2.92 -15.19
C SER A 88 4.47 -1.68 -15.05
N SER A 89 3.91 -0.49 -14.81
CA SER A 89 4.67 0.75 -14.69
C SER A 89 4.58 1.31 -13.27
N LYS A 90 5.46 0.87 -12.37
CA LYS A 90 5.62 1.54 -11.08
C LYS A 90 6.37 2.87 -11.28
N PRO A 91 5.88 3.99 -10.73
CA PRO A 91 6.60 5.26 -10.77
C PRO A 91 8.00 5.12 -10.17
N LYS A 92 9.03 5.39 -10.98
CA LYS A 92 10.44 5.32 -10.56
C LYS A 92 10.70 6.16 -9.31
N TYR A 93 10.02 7.31 -9.19
CA TYR A 93 10.15 8.22 -8.05
C TYR A 93 9.84 7.55 -6.70
N PHE A 94 8.65 6.95 -6.51
CA PHE A 94 8.27 6.38 -5.22
C PHE A 94 9.13 5.18 -4.80
N THR A 95 9.80 4.53 -5.75
CA THR A 95 10.76 3.47 -5.43
C THR A 95 12.12 3.97 -4.94
N LYS A 96 12.48 5.22 -5.21
CA LYS A 96 13.79 5.81 -4.88
C LYS A 96 13.73 6.95 -3.85
N CYS A 97 12.57 7.56 -3.66
CA CYS A 97 12.42 8.69 -2.75
C CYS A 97 12.85 8.34 -1.31
N PRO A 98 13.35 9.28 -0.49
CA PRO A 98 13.63 8.99 0.91
C PRO A 98 12.36 8.61 1.68
N GLN A 99 12.44 7.67 2.65
CA GLN A 99 11.26 7.26 3.44
C GLN A 99 10.62 8.44 4.19
N ALA A 100 11.43 9.36 4.72
CA ALA A 100 10.94 10.58 5.39
C ALA A 100 10.10 11.46 4.45
N ARG A 101 10.47 11.53 3.17
CA ARG A 101 9.73 12.31 2.17
C ARG A 101 8.42 11.65 1.79
N LEU A 102 8.42 10.31 1.67
CA LEU A 102 7.19 9.54 1.46
C LEU A 102 6.23 9.64 2.65
N SER A 103 6.77 9.66 3.88
CA SER A 103 6.00 9.94 5.11
C SER A 103 5.35 11.31 5.08
N LYS A 104 6.12 12.39 4.81
CA LYS A 104 5.59 13.75 4.71
C LYS A 104 4.46 13.82 3.67
N LEU A 105 4.67 13.21 2.50
CA LEU A 105 3.65 13.16 1.45
C LEU A 105 2.38 12.41 1.88
N LEU A 106 2.52 11.24 2.51
CA LEU A 106 1.38 10.46 2.99
C LEU A 106 0.59 11.21 4.07
N LYS A 107 1.28 11.88 5.00
CA LYS A 107 0.64 12.71 6.05
C LYS A 107 -0.18 13.85 5.45
N VAL A 108 0.36 14.55 4.46
CA VAL A 108 -0.34 15.63 3.75
C VAL A 108 -1.52 15.10 2.92
N ALA A 109 -1.36 13.95 2.27
CA ALA A 109 -2.46 13.32 1.53
C ALA A 109 -3.60 12.86 2.44
N ALA A 110 -3.27 12.25 3.59
CA ALA A 110 -4.25 11.74 4.55
C ALA A 110 -5.03 12.87 5.25
N SER A 111 -4.41 14.00 5.58
CA SER A 111 -5.07 15.10 6.29
C SER A 111 -6.24 15.72 5.52
N LYS A 112 -6.17 15.74 4.18
CA LYS A 112 -7.25 16.25 3.32
C LYS A 112 -8.35 15.23 3.04
N GLU A 113 -8.05 13.94 3.12
CA GLU A 113 -8.99 12.88 2.77
C GLU A 113 -10.03 12.58 3.85
N ILE A 114 -9.73 12.91 5.12
CA ILE A 114 -10.67 12.80 6.24
C ILE A 114 -12.00 13.54 5.94
N LEU A 115 -11.96 14.60 5.12
CA LEU A 115 -13.14 15.36 4.72
C LEU A 115 -13.89 14.76 3.51
N SER A 116 -13.21 13.97 2.66
CA SER A 116 -13.77 13.43 1.42
C SER A 116 -14.38 12.03 1.56
N THR A 117 -14.07 11.31 2.66
CA THR A 117 -14.48 9.90 2.83
C THR A 117 -15.99 9.72 3.01
N VAL A 118 -16.72 10.80 3.34
CA VAL A 118 -18.17 10.81 3.55
C VAL A 118 -18.96 10.48 2.27
N LEU A 119 -18.37 10.61 1.08
CA LEU A 119 -19.10 10.48 -0.20
C LEU A 119 -18.90 9.15 -0.94
N GLY A 120 -18.09 8.23 -0.42
CA GLY A 120 -18.03 6.83 -0.87
C GLY A 120 -17.42 6.58 -2.27
N LYS A 121 -16.53 5.56 -2.33
CA LYS A 121 -16.06 4.85 -3.54
C LYS A 121 -15.03 5.49 -4.48
N THR A 122 -14.20 6.43 -4.05
CA THR A 122 -12.98 6.76 -4.82
C THR A 122 -11.74 6.22 -4.11
N THR A 123 -10.90 5.46 -4.84
CA THR A 123 -9.57 5.09 -4.38
C THR A 123 -8.82 6.36 -4.04
N SER A 124 -8.54 6.53 -2.75
CA SER A 124 -7.96 7.76 -2.25
C SER A 124 -6.48 7.85 -2.65
N PHE A 125 -5.98 9.07 -2.83
CA PHE A 125 -4.57 9.30 -3.15
C PHE A 125 -3.66 8.71 -2.06
N SER A 126 -4.04 8.82 -0.78
CA SER A 126 -3.30 8.19 0.32
C SER A 126 -3.27 6.66 0.21
N THR A 127 -4.37 6.03 -0.21
CA THR A 127 -4.43 4.57 -0.43
C THR A 127 -3.43 4.12 -1.51
N VAL A 128 -3.30 4.89 -2.59
CA VAL A 128 -2.32 4.58 -3.64
C VAL A 128 -0.88 4.73 -3.12
N LEU A 129 -0.60 5.77 -2.33
CA LEU A 129 0.71 5.98 -1.72
C LEU A 129 1.08 4.86 -0.75
N GLN A 130 0.14 4.38 0.06
CA GLN A 130 0.31 3.22 0.94
C GLN A 130 0.73 1.98 0.14
N LYS A 131 0.04 1.70 -0.97
CA LYS A 131 0.37 0.57 -1.86
C LYS A 131 1.75 0.70 -2.50
N PHE A 132 2.12 1.91 -2.94
CA PHE A 132 3.48 2.16 -3.45
C PHE A 132 4.55 1.97 -2.38
N TRP A 133 4.28 2.37 -1.15
CA TRP A 133 5.20 2.17 -0.04
C TRP A 133 5.40 0.68 0.27
N ILE A 134 4.32 -0.10 0.41
CA ILE A 134 4.40 -1.55 0.63
C ILE A 134 5.14 -2.22 -0.54
N ALA A 135 4.81 -1.86 -1.79
CA ALA A 135 5.47 -2.40 -2.97
C ALA A 135 6.98 -2.08 -3.03
N ARG A 136 7.38 -0.90 -2.56
CA ARG A 136 8.79 -0.54 -2.41
C ARG A 136 9.44 -1.43 -1.35
N LEU A 137 8.88 -1.49 -0.14
CA LEU A 137 9.43 -2.28 0.96
C LEU A 137 9.60 -3.74 0.52
N LYS A 138 8.60 -4.33 -0.15
CA LYS A 138 8.71 -5.68 -0.72
C LYS A 138 9.93 -5.87 -1.62
N LYS A 139 10.29 -4.85 -2.40
CA LYS A 139 11.44 -4.88 -3.31
C LYS A 139 12.78 -4.62 -2.61
N THR A 140 12.85 -3.62 -1.73
CA THR A 140 14.09 -3.16 -1.12
C THR A 140 14.52 -3.99 0.09
N LYS A 141 13.59 -4.76 0.68
CA LYS A 141 13.80 -5.48 1.96
C LYS A 141 14.21 -4.53 3.11
N GLU A 142 13.89 -3.23 2.99
CA GLU A 142 14.03 -2.27 4.08
C GLU A 142 13.11 -2.66 5.25
N SER A 143 13.53 -2.28 6.47
CA SER A 143 12.73 -2.32 7.69
C SER A 143 11.34 -1.69 7.51
N ILE A 144 10.32 -2.29 8.10
CA ILE A 144 8.96 -1.74 8.12
C ILE A 144 8.71 -0.78 9.29
N CYS A 145 9.61 -0.68 10.28
CA CYS A 145 9.39 0.05 11.53
C CYS A 145 9.00 1.51 11.32
N TYR A 146 9.67 2.20 10.40
CA TYR A 146 9.36 3.60 10.11
C TYR A 146 7.97 3.76 9.48
N ALA A 147 7.57 2.81 8.61
CA ALA A 147 6.24 2.81 8.00
C ALA A 147 5.14 2.47 9.01
N LEU A 148 5.39 1.54 9.95
CA LEU A 148 4.48 1.21 11.05
C LEU A 148 4.16 2.45 11.90
N LYS A 149 5.19 3.14 12.39
CA LYS A 149 5.03 4.37 13.18
C LYS A 149 4.19 5.43 12.46
N VAL A 150 4.38 5.58 11.15
CA VAL A 150 3.59 6.54 10.34
C VAL A 150 2.15 6.06 10.17
N GLY A 151 1.93 4.76 9.96
CA GLY A 151 0.61 4.16 9.88
C GLY A 151 -0.20 4.31 11.17
N GLU A 152 0.45 4.11 12.32
CA GLU A 152 -0.13 4.29 13.66
C GLU A 152 -0.51 5.75 13.91
N GLN A 153 0.41 6.69 13.66
CA GLN A 153 0.16 8.13 13.79
C GLN A 153 -1.04 8.61 12.97
N LEU A 154 -1.30 7.98 11.83
CA LEU A 154 -2.39 8.34 10.92
C LEU A 154 -3.63 7.44 11.06
N GLY A 155 -3.63 6.45 11.95
CA GLY A 155 -4.74 5.50 12.11
C GLY A 155 -5.02 4.64 10.87
N LEU A 156 -4.01 4.38 10.03
CA LEU A 156 -4.17 3.68 8.75
C LEU A 156 -4.18 2.15 8.93
N ARG A 157 -5.26 1.60 9.49
CA ARG A 157 -5.40 0.16 9.80
C ARG A 157 -5.04 -0.77 8.63
N ASN A 158 -5.55 -0.49 7.43
CA ASN A 158 -5.27 -1.31 6.24
C ASN A 158 -3.80 -1.22 5.80
N PHE A 159 -3.15 -0.08 5.99
CA PHE A 159 -1.73 0.07 5.73
C PHE A 159 -0.89 -0.76 6.70
N LEU A 160 -1.20 -0.67 8.00
CA LEU A 160 -0.55 -1.46 9.05
C LEU A 160 -0.70 -2.96 8.81
N ALA A 161 -1.91 -3.42 8.48
CA ALA A 161 -2.17 -4.81 8.12
C ALA A 161 -1.30 -5.27 6.94
N GLY A 162 -1.20 -4.44 5.90
CA GLY A 162 -0.36 -4.72 4.74
C GLY A 162 1.14 -4.76 5.06
N LEU A 163 1.60 -3.96 6.03
CA LEU A 163 3.00 -3.99 6.52
C LEU A 163 3.28 -5.26 7.33
N TYR A 164 2.39 -5.64 8.25
CA TYR A 164 2.53 -6.88 9.00
C TYR A 164 2.47 -8.10 8.09
N TYR A 165 1.56 -8.11 7.12
CA TYR A 165 1.50 -9.17 6.12
C TYR A 165 2.78 -9.25 5.29
N LEU A 166 3.32 -8.11 4.87
CA LEU A 166 4.59 -8.07 4.16
C LEU A 166 5.70 -8.70 5.01
N GLU A 167 5.79 -8.35 6.29
CA GLU A 167 6.80 -8.93 7.18
C GLU A 167 6.59 -10.42 7.38
N LEU A 168 5.34 -10.87 7.54
CA LEU A 168 5.00 -12.28 7.61
C LEU A 168 5.50 -13.06 6.38
N THR A 169 5.32 -12.50 5.17
CA THR A 169 5.83 -13.14 3.94
C THR A 169 7.37 -13.11 3.81
N ARG A 170 8.05 -12.23 4.54
CA ARG A 170 9.52 -12.19 4.62
C ARG A 170 10.06 -13.18 5.64
N ILE A 171 9.23 -13.65 6.58
CA ILE A 171 9.60 -14.67 7.55
C ILE A 171 9.91 -15.98 6.82
N THR A 172 11.16 -16.12 6.41
CA THR A 172 11.62 -17.37 5.81
C THR A 172 11.69 -18.40 6.94
N PRO A 173 11.36 -19.67 6.73
CA PRO A 173 11.83 -20.73 7.61
C PRO A 173 13.35 -20.80 7.44
N VAL A 174 14.06 -19.87 8.07
CA VAL A 174 15.48 -20.07 8.36
C VAL A 174 15.45 -21.29 9.26
N LEU A 175 15.79 -22.40 8.62
CA LEU A 175 15.81 -23.75 9.13
C LEU A 175 16.01 -23.72 10.63
N MET A 176 15.08 -24.32 11.35
CA MET A 176 15.37 -24.95 12.63
C MET A 176 16.70 -25.68 12.43
N SER A 177 17.80 -25.07 12.87
CA SER A 177 19.02 -25.82 13.08
C SER A 177 18.58 -26.96 13.98
N LYS A 178 18.77 -28.21 13.55
CA LYS A 178 18.34 -29.39 14.31
C LYS A 178 18.89 -29.39 15.75
N SER A 179 19.84 -28.50 16.06
CA SER A 179 20.50 -28.31 17.35
C SER A 179 20.18 -26.99 18.07
N SER A 180 19.35 -26.08 17.52
CA SER A 180 19.01 -24.82 18.19
C SER A 180 17.51 -24.65 18.41
N ILE A 181 17.13 -24.55 19.68
CA ILE A 181 15.79 -24.13 20.14
C ILE A 181 15.62 -22.61 20.07
N ALA A 182 16.72 -21.85 19.91
CA ALA A 182 16.68 -20.40 19.83
C ALA A 182 16.31 -19.96 18.40
N TYR A 183 15.08 -19.46 18.27
CA TYR A 183 14.55 -18.87 17.04
C TYR A 183 15.07 -17.44 16.89
N ASN A 184 16.14 -17.26 16.12
CA ASN A 184 16.68 -15.92 15.83
C ASN A 184 16.23 -15.50 14.42
N HIS A 185 15.18 -14.68 14.33
CA HIS A 185 14.63 -14.23 13.06
C HIS A 185 15.28 -12.90 12.65
N PRO A 186 16.14 -12.84 11.62
CA PRO A 186 16.87 -11.62 11.26
C PRO A 186 15.93 -10.48 10.82
N ALA A 187 14.78 -10.81 10.22
CA ALA A 187 13.87 -9.81 9.65
C ALA A 187 13.02 -9.05 10.69
N ASN A 188 12.96 -9.54 11.95
CA ASN A 188 12.09 -8.95 12.98
C ASN A 188 12.89 -8.35 14.14
N GLN A 189 14.21 -8.24 14.05
CA GLN A 189 15.03 -7.80 15.18
C GLN A 189 14.71 -6.37 15.62
N ASP A 190 14.35 -5.53 14.66
CA ASP A 190 14.09 -4.10 14.81
C ASP A 190 12.65 -3.76 15.20
N LEU A 191 11.71 -4.70 15.06
CA LEU A 191 10.33 -4.51 15.54
C LEU A 191 10.30 -4.40 17.07
N ASP A 192 9.55 -3.44 17.57
CA ASP A 192 9.25 -3.34 19.00
C ASP A 192 8.36 -4.51 19.49
N PRO A 193 8.26 -4.74 20.81
CA PRO A 193 7.49 -5.86 21.35
C PRO A 193 6.01 -5.87 20.96
N ASP A 194 5.38 -4.70 20.85
CA ASP A 194 3.95 -4.58 20.54
C ASP A 194 3.70 -4.93 19.07
N ALA A 195 4.55 -4.44 18.16
CA ALA A 195 4.53 -4.80 16.75
C ALA A 195 4.80 -6.30 16.52
N LYS A 196 5.72 -6.91 17.30
CA LYS A 196 5.94 -8.36 17.29
C LYS A 196 4.70 -9.12 17.72
N LEU A 197 4.06 -8.69 18.81
CA LEU A 197 2.84 -9.31 19.31
C LEU A 197 1.72 -9.27 18.26
N ALA A 198 1.47 -8.11 17.64
CA ALA A 198 0.48 -7.94 16.58
C ALA A 198 0.77 -8.84 15.37
N LEU A 199 2.06 -8.94 14.97
CA LEU A 199 2.49 -9.82 13.89
C LEU A 199 2.19 -11.29 14.18
N TYR A 200 2.51 -11.78 15.39
CA TYR A 200 2.25 -13.17 15.78
C TYR A 200 0.77 -13.48 15.97
N GLN A 201 0.00 -12.54 16.53
CA GLN A 201 -1.45 -12.65 16.62
C GLN A 201 -2.08 -12.74 15.24
N GLY A 202 -1.66 -11.88 14.30
CA GLY A 202 -2.12 -11.93 12.92
C GLY A 202 -1.76 -13.21 12.20
N TYR A 203 -0.54 -13.71 12.39
CA TYR A 203 -0.15 -15.03 11.86
C TYR A 203 -1.09 -16.14 12.35
N TRP A 204 -1.31 -16.24 13.66
CA TRP A 204 -2.17 -17.26 14.25
C TRP A 204 -3.63 -17.12 13.80
N SER A 205 -4.13 -15.88 13.77
CA SER A 205 -5.48 -15.55 13.29
C SER A 205 -5.68 -15.96 11.83
N LEU A 206 -4.71 -15.65 10.94
CA LEU A 206 -4.74 -16.05 9.54
C LEU A 206 -4.67 -17.56 9.37
N GLN A 207 -3.83 -18.25 10.14
CA GLN A 207 -3.70 -19.71 10.09
C GLN A 207 -5.00 -20.41 10.51
N ASN A 208 -5.65 -19.92 11.58
CA ASN A 208 -6.95 -20.43 12.02
C ASN A 208 -8.06 -20.14 11.00
N HIS A 209 -8.10 -18.91 10.48
CA HIS A 209 -9.03 -18.53 9.43
C HIS A 209 -8.86 -19.44 8.21
N TRP A 210 -7.63 -19.68 7.77
CA TRP A 210 -7.35 -20.56 6.64
C TRP A 210 -7.74 -22.01 6.90
N SER A 211 -7.51 -22.51 8.12
CA SER A 211 -7.93 -23.86 8.51
C SER A 211 -9.46 -24.00 8.48
N ALA A 212 -10.19 -22.99 8.98
CA ALA A 212 -11.65 -22.95 8.92
C ALA A 212 -12.15 -22.83 7.47
N THR A 213 -11.50 -21.98 6.67
CA THR A 213 -11.77 -21.81 5.25
C THR A 213 -11.54 -23.11 4.49
N HIS A 214 -10.44 -23.84 4.73
CA HIS A 214 -10.19 -25.17 4.17
C HIS A 214 -11.35 -26.14 4.50
N LYS A 215 -11.83 -26.13 5.74
CA LYS A 215 -12.96 -26.99 6.14
C LYS A 215 -14.23 -26.61 5.39
N LYS A 216 -14.56 -25.31 5.32
CA LYS A 216 -15.71 -24.77 4.59
C LYS A 216 -15.65 -25.14 3.11
N ILE A 217 -14.51 -24.92 2.46
CA ILE A 217 -14.22 -25.26 1.06
C ILE A 217 -14.46 -26.74 0.75
N SER A 218 -14.06 -27.63 1.66
CA SER A 218 -14.24 -29.08 1.48
C SER A 218 -15.69 -29.54 1.62
N GLN A 219 -16.51 -28.76 2.32
CA GLN A 219 -17.89 -29.08 2.68
C GLN A 219 -18.93 -28.31 1.85
N GLU A 220 -18.58 -27.15 1.29
CA GLU A 220 -19.51 -26.32 0.52
C GLU A 220 -19.89 -26.97 -0.81
N GLU A 221 -21.21 -27.15 -0.98
CA GLU A 221 -21.80 -27.36 -2.28
C GLU A 221 -21.88 -25.99 -2.97
N PHE A 222 -21.43 -25.88 -4.23
CA PHE A 222 -21.57 -24.65 -5.02
C PHE A 222 -23.06 -24.30 -5.22
N ARG A 223 -23.68 -23.62 -4.25
CA ARG A 223 -25.14 -23.35 -4.21
C ARG A 223 -25.64 -22.39 -5.31
N GLY A 224 -24.73 -21.77 -6.06
CA GLY A 224 -25.06 -20.83 -7.15
C GLY A 224 -24.58 -21.26 -8.53
N CYS A 225 -24.10 -22.49 -8.69
CA CYS A 225 -23.61 -22.98 -9.98
C CYS A 225 -24.77 -23.49 -10.84
N MET A 226 -24.94 -22.97 -12.07
CA MET A 226 -25.88 -23.56 -13.02
C MET A 226 -25.51 -25.02 -13.26
N ARG A 227 -26.53 -25.91 -13.36
CA ARG A 227 -26.39 -27.38 -13.45
C ARG A 227 -25.48 -27.89 -14.60
N ARG A 228 -25.00 -27.02 -15.49
CA ARG A 228 -24.15 -27.34 -16.64
C ARG A 228 -22.65 -27.09 -16.43
N HIS A 229 -22.21 -26.53 -15.31
CA HIS A 229 -20.77 -26.36 -15.08
C HIS A 229 -20.22 -27.44 -14.14
N ASP A 230 -19.07 -28.01 -14.52
CA ASP A 230 -18.28 -28.93 -13.68
C ASP A 230 -17.46 -28.18 -12.60
N CYS A 231 -17.89 -26.99 -12.18
CA CYS A 231 -17.18 -26.12 -11.23
C CYS A 231 -16.79 -26.86 -9.94
N ARG A 232 -17.67 -27.73 -9.42
CA ARG A 232 -17.38 -28.50 -8.20
C ARG A 232 -16.22 -29.48 -8.40
N GLN A 233 -16.14 -30.13 -9.55
CA GLN A 233 -15.03 -31.06 -9.84
C GLN A 233 -13.74 -30.30 -10.12
N LEU A 234 -13.80 -29.21 -10.89
CA LEU A 234 -12.64 -28.36 -11.16
C LEU A 234 -12.06 -27.77 -9.87
N TRP A 235 -12.93 -27.28 -8.99
CA TRP A 235 -12.57 -26.78 -7.68
C TRP A 235 -11.90 -27.84 -6.81
N LYS A 236 -12.54 -29.02 -6.66
CA LYS A 236 -11.97 -30.12 -5.88
C LYS A 236 -10.60 -30.54 -6.39
N ARG A 237 -10.43 -30.65 -7.72
CA ARG A 237 -9.13 -31.02 -8.31
C ARG A 237 -8.06 -29.97 -8.10
N GLY A 238 -8.36 -28.70 -8.42
CA GLY A 238 -7.40 -27.61 -8.18
C GLY A 238 -6.96 -27.57 -6.71
N TRP A 239 -7.89 -27.83 -5.79
CA TRP A 239 -7.59 -27.91 -4.36
C TRP A 239 -6.77 -29.15 -3.97
N GLU A 240 -7.16 -30.34 -4.46
CA GLU A 240 -6.46 -31.60 -4.18
C GLU A 240 -5.04 -31.62 -4.75
N GLU A 241 -4.81 -31.05 -5.93
CA GLU A 241 -3.48 -30.92 -6.55
C GLU A 241 -2.55 -30.03 -5.70
N ILE A 242 -3.08 -28.94 -5.11
CA ILE A 242 -2.29 -28.05 -4.25
C ILE A 242 -2.06 -28.66 -2.87
N LYS A 243 -3.07 -29.32 -2.29
CA LYS A 243 -2.94 -29.98 -0.99
C LYS A 243 -2.00 -31.19 -1.02
N SER A 244 -2.06 -32.00 -2.07
CA SER A 244 -1.21 -33.19 -2.22
C SER A 244 0.27 -32.83 -2.43
N THR A 245 0.55 -31.63 -2.93
CA THR A 245 1.91 -31.16 -3.20
C THR A 245 2.51 -30.33 -2.07
N ARG A 246 1.73 -29.85 -1.09
CA ARG A 246 2.21 -28.93 -0.05
C ARG A 246 1.75 -29.30 1.36
N THR A 247 2.70 -29.70 2.20
CA THR A 247 2.60 -29.45 3.64
C THR A 247 2.59 -27.94 3.82
N CYS A 248 1.69 -27.39 4.67
CA CYS A 248 1.49 -25.95 4.87
C CYS A 248 2.86 -25.25 4.93
N PRO A 249 3.28 -24.56 3.85
CA PRO A 249 4.64 -24.08 3.75
C PRO A 249 4.83 -22.98 4.78
N MET A 250 5.98 -22.99 5.44
CA MET A 250 6.47 -21.79 6.12
C MET A 250 7.29 -21.01 5.08
N PRO A 251 7.11 -19.68 4.91
CA PRO A 251 6.03 -18.87 5.49
C PRO A 251 4.66 -19.22 4.92
N PHE A 252 3.65 -19.11 5.78
CA PHE A 252 2.25 -19.24 5.42
C PHE A 252 1.79 -17.98 4.66
N ASP A 253 1.42 -18.13 3.38
CA ASP A 253 0.97 -17.03 2.50
C ASP A 253 -0.39 -17.40 1.88
N PRO A 254 -1.52 -17.14 2.58
CA PRO A 254 -2.84 -17.53 2.11
C PRO A 254 -3.23 -16.83 0.80
N LEU A 255 -2.75 -15.61 0.54
CA LEU A 255 -3.01 -14.94 -0.74
C LEU A 255 -2.28 -15.60 -1.91
N GLN A 256 -1.04 -16.05 -1.70
CA GLN A 256 -0.31 -16.79 -2.70
C GLN A 256 -0.96 -18.16 -2.94
N GLU A 257 -1.41 -18.85 -1.90
CA GLU A 257 -2.17 -20.10 -2.05
C GLU A 257 -3.45 -19.90 -2.88
N LEU A 258 -4.26 -18.87 -2.57
CA LEU A 258 -5.44 -18.52 -3.38
C LEU A 258 -5.07 -18.17 -4.83
N THR A 259 -3.95 -17.49 -5.04
CA THR A 259 -3.45 -17.16 -6.39
C THR A 259 -3.04 -18.42 -7.16
N ASP A 260 -2.36 -19.35 -6.49
CA ASP A 260 -1.97 -20.63 -7.08
C ASP A 260 -3.21 -21.47 -7.45
N ILE A 261 -4.22 -21.51 -6.57
CA ILE A 261 -5.52 -22.15 -6.85
C ILE A 261 -6.19 -21.52 -8.07
N LYS A 262 -6.22 -20.19 -8.15
CA LYS A 262 -6.77 -19.47 -9.30
C LYS A 262 -6.08 -19.92 -10.60
N ASN A 263 -4.75 -19.93 -10.59
CA ASN A 263 -3.94 -20.30 -11.75
C ASN A 263 -4.18 -21.75 -12.19
N GLU A 264 -4.26 -22.70 -11.24
CA GLU A 264 -4.55 -24.10 -11.57
C GLU A 264 -5.97 -24.28 -12.12
N ILE A 265 -6.98 -23.61 -11.54
CA ILE A 265 -8.34 -23.63 -12.10
C ILE A 265 -8.34 -23.09 -13.54
N THR A 266 -7.67 -21.96 -13.80
CA THR A 266 -7.56 -21.38 -15.15
C THR A 266 -6.87 -22.35 -16.14
N LYS A 267 -5.81 -23.05 -15.71
CA LYS A 267 -5.15 -24.08 -16.54
C LYS A 267 -6.08 -25.25 -16.83
N LEU A 268 -6.87 -25.70 -15.85
CA LEU A 268 -7.81 -26.81 -16.01
C LEU A 268 -8.97 -26.45 -16.96
N GLU A 269 -9.47 -25.21 -16.90
CA GLU A 269 -10.47 -24.68 -17.84
C GLU A 269 -9.93 -24.68 -19.27
N ALA A 270 -8.72 -24.18 -19.49
CA ALA A 270 -8.08 -24.12 -20.80
C ALA A 270 -7.92 -25.51 -21.46
N LYS A 271 -7.78 -26.57 -20.67
CA LYS A 271 -7.62 -27.95 -21.16
C LYS A 271 -8.93 -28.63 -21.57
N ARG A 272 -10.09 -28.18 -21.06
CA ARG A 272 -11.34 -28.95 -21.12
C ARG A 272 -12.45 -28.34 -21.97
N ASP A 273 -12.24 -27.13 -22.49
CA ASP A 273 -13.31 -26.31 -23.12
C ASP A 273 -14.56 -26.18 -22.22
N THR A 274 -14.38 -26.38 -20.90
CA THR A 274 -15.42 -26.23 -19.91
C THR A 274 -15.32 -24.84 -19.29
N ARG A 275 -16.45 -24.16 -19.18
CA ARG A 275 -16.56 -22.89 -18.46
C ARG A 275 -16.70 -23.19 -16.97
N GLY A 276 -15.69 -22.88 -16.16
CA GLY A 276 -15.72 -22.94 -14.70
C GLY A 276 -15.79 -21.57 -13.99
N PRO A 277 -16.49 -20.54 -14.52
CA PRO A 277 -16.39 -19.17 -14.01
C PRO A 277 -16.83 -19.03 -12.55
N CYS A 278 -17.66 -19.95 -12.04
CA CYS A 278 -18.09 -19.94 -10.65
C CYS A 278 -16.94 -20.28 -9.69
N ALA A 279 -16.01 -21.16 -10.08
CA ALA A 279 -14.86 -21.52 -9.25
C ALA A 279 -13.86 -20.36 -9.17
N LEU A 280 -13.54 -19.73 -10.30
CA LEU A 280 -12.71 -18.52 -10.33
C LEU A 280 -13.33 -17.38 -9.54
N ARG A 281 -14.64 -17.13 -9.71
CA ARG A 281 -15.36 -16.11 -8.95
C ARG A 281 -15.32 -16.39 -7.45
N LEU A 282 -15.44 -17.65 -7.03
CA LEU A 282 -15.33 -18.02 -5.62
C LEU A 282 -13.94 -17.67 -5.07
N VAL A 283 -12.85 -18.00 -5.79
CA VAL A 283 -11.50 -17.59 -5.39
C VAL A 283 -11.39 -16.09 -5.26
N GLU A 284 -11.94 -15.33 -6.21
CA GLU A 284 -11.91 -13.87 -6.18
C GLU A 284 -12.65 -13.30 -4.96
N VAL A 285 -13.85 -13.83 -4.65
CA VAL A 285 -14.59 -13.47 -3.44
C VAL A 285 -13.77 -13.76 -2.19
N MET A 286 -13.13 -14.92 -2.11
CA MET A 286 -12.29 -15.28 -0.96
C MET A 286 -11.06 -14.38 -0.82
N VAL A 287 -10.42 -14.01 -1.94
CA VAL A 287 -9.31 -13.05 -1.96
C VAL A 287 -9.78 -11.69 -1.47
N ASP A 288 -10.95 -11.24 -1.90
CA ASP A 288 -11.51 -9.94 -1.52
C ASP A 288 -11.97 -9.93 -0.06
N GLU A 289 -12.60 -11.01 0.42
CA GLU A 289 -12.97 -11.20 1.84
C GLU A 289 -11.73 -11.18 2.73
N LEU A 290 -10.70 -11.97 2.41
CA LEU A 290 -9.45 -12.01 3.16
C LEU A 290 -8.74 -10.65 3.14
N LYS A 291 -8.76 -9.95 2.00
CA LYS A 291 -8.21 -8.60 1.89
C LYS A 291 -8.98 -7.58 2.72
N GLY A 292 -10.31 -7.73 2.79
CA GLY A 292 -11.20 -6.89 3.58
C GLY A 292 -11.00 -7.08 5.08
N SER A 293 -10.77 -8.33 5.52
CA SER A 293 -10.57 -8.66 6.94
C SER A 293 -9.12 -8.61 7.41
N PHE A 294 -8.16 -8.27 6.54
CA PHE A 294 -6.73 -8.30 6.90
C PHE A 294 -6.41 -7.49 8.14
N ALA A 295 -6.95 -6.27 8.23
CA ALA A 295 -6.73 -5.42 9.39
C ALA A 295 -7.20 -6.07 10.68
N ASP A 296 -8.32 -6.79 10.65
CA ASP A 296 -8.89 -7.41 11.84
C ASP A 296 -8.10 -8.64 12.29
N HIS A 297 -7.43 -9.33 11.36
CA HIS A 297 -6.53 -10.41 11.72
C HIS A 297 -5.34 -9.90 12.55
N PHE A 298 -4.72 -8.79 12.15
CA PHE A 298 -3.52 -8.26 12.81
C PHE A 298 -3.83 -7.33 14.00
N LEU A 299 -4.93 -6.57 13.94
CA LEU A 299 -5.23 -5.48 14.86
C LEU A 299 -6.51 -5.71 15.68
N GLY A 300 -7.16 -6.86 15.51
CA GLY A 300 -8.49 -7.15 16.09
C GLY A 300 -9.62 -6.38 15.40
N PRO A 301 -10.88 -6.82 15.52
CA PRO A 301 -12.03 -6.09 14.96
C PRO A 301 -12.18 -4.72 15.63
N LEU A 302 -12.76 -3.76 14.91
CA LEU A 302 -13.22 -2.53 15.54
C LEU A 302 -14.37 -2.87 16.49
N SER A 303 -14.25 -2.50 17.76
CA SER A 303 -15.36 -2.57 18.70
C SER A 303 -16.39 -1.51 18.31
N ASP A 304 -17.61 -1.95 18.02
CA ASP A 304 -18.79 -1.10 17.82
C ASP A 304 -19.15 -0.30 19.09
#